data_AF-A0A7W9MKM7-F1
#
_entry.id   AF-A0A7W9MKM7-F1
#
_cell.length_a   1.000
_cell.length_b   1.000
_cell.length_c   1.000
_cell.angle_alpha   90.00
_cell.angle_beta   90.00
_cell.angle_gamma   90.00
#
_symmetry.space_group_name_H-M   'P 1'
#
loop_
_entity.id
_entity.type
_entity.pdbx_description
1 polymer ?
#
loop_
_entity_poly.entity_id
_entity_poly.type
_entity_poly.pdbx_seq_one_letter_code
_entity_poly.pdbx_strand_id
1 'polypeptide(L)'
;MTIRTLGLASGATSLQDHRLTLGVFMGPGASVLERRGGLYYSPGAADLVGVSALQATVSSFVAIVDGTSNALQGQIVVVVDANETLTFAAGEPAVARTDRVVVQVRDTTYDASGATDARVVIVKGNTTTGAANPVPASSLLLWEVVVPAGASAITFASARVDRRQWTATPLRIPVNSQTERNALPNVPGLEVTRLDTGDVEQWWGGAWRVIGGASSSGVLIARKTVNTDRTNTTTLTADPHLSVNLAANSSYLLDMLVLMASGATPGFRQGWIVPAGVTGTWASRHVVASTGFTGEAFADFGTTTVVVPGQGTPSPISSIRISGVVTVGATAGPLTYRWAQNTAGSGTTTVRADSYMRLEKLP
;
A
#
# COMPACT_ATOMS: atom_id res chain seq x y z
N MET A 1 -16.21 35.81 18.81
CA MET A 1 -15.50 36.05 17.55
C MET A 1 -14.29 35.15 17.51
N THR A 2 -14.34 34.11 16.68
CA THR A 2 -13.47 32.92 16.73
C THR A 2 -12.95 32.56 15.34
N ILE A 3 -12.65 33.58 14.50
CA ILE A 3 -12.27 33.33 13.10
C ILE A 3 -11.01 34.13 12.75
N ARG A 4 -10.05 33.43 12.14
CA ARG A 4 -8.79 33.96 11.61
C ARG A 4 -8.76 33.75 10.10
N THR A 5 -8.21 34.71 9.35
CA THR A 5 -8.03 34.61 7.90
C THR A 5 -6.68 34.00 7.56
N LEU A 6 -6.69 32.96 6.73
CA LEU A 6 -5.50 32.38 6.10
C LEU A 6 -5.32 33.05 4.73
N GLY A 7 -4.21 33.77 4.55
CA GLY A 7 -3.91 34.54 3.33
C GLY A 7 -4.41 35.98 3.40
N LEU A 8 -3.48 36.94 3.36
CA LEU A 8 -3.80 38.37 3.30
C LEU A 8 -3.71 38.83 1.84
N ALA A 9 -4.83 39.29 1.28
CA ALA A 9 -4.80 39.87 -0.06
C ALA A 9 -3.83 41.07 -0.09
N SER A 10 -3.10 41.20 -1.20
CA SER A 10 -2.23 42.33 -1.48
C SER A 10 -2.61 42.97 -2.82
N GLY A 11 -2.01 44.10 -3.18
CA GLY A 11 -2.21 44.69 -4.51
C GLY A 11 -1.71 43.80 -5.66
N ALA A 12 -0.92 42.75 -5.37
CA ALA A 12 -0.38 41.83 -6.37
C ALA A 12 -0.96 40.40 -6.32
N THR A 13 -1.52 39.98 -5.17
CA THR A 13 -2.06 38.64 -4.97
C THR A 13 -3.47 38.70 -4.38
N SER A 14 -4.41 38.09 -5.07
CA SER A 14 -5.80 37.97 -4.65
C SER A 14 -5.99 36.83 -3.65
N LEU A 15 -7.14 36.81 -2.95
CA LEU A 15 -7.55 35.67 -2.14
C LEU A 15 -7.69 34.39 -2.98
N GLN A 16 -8.04 34.53 -4.26
CA GLN A 16 -8.09 33.43 -5.20
C GLN A 16 -6.70 32.80 -5.43
N ASP A 17 -5.65 33.62 -5.56
CA ASP A 17 -4.27 33.12 -5.73
C ASP A 17 -3.81 32.30 -4.52
N HIS A 18 -4.21 32.73 -3.32
CA HIS A 18 -3.89 32.03 -2.07
C HIS A 18 -4.65 30.70 -1.95
N ARG A 19 -5.91 30.65 -2.43
CA ARG A 19 -6.69 29.41 -2.48
C ARG A 19 -6.16 28.42 -3.51
N LEU A 20 -5.77 28.90 -4.69
CA LEU A 20 -5.18 28.08 -5.75
C LEU A 20 -3.82 27.48 -5.33
N THR A 21 -3.00 28.25 -4.59
CA THR A 21 -1.73 27.74 -4.06
C THR A 21 -1.93 26.65 -2.99
N LEU A 22 -2.93 26.77 -2.12
CA LEU A 22 -3.29 25.70 -1.17
C LEU A 22 -3.71 24.40 -1.89
N GLY A 23 -4.33 24.52 -3.07
CA GLY A 23 -4.70 23.38 -3.91
C GLY A 23 -3.52 22.51 -4.37
N VAL A 24 -2.27 22.99 -4.31
CA VAL A 24 -1.08 22.18 -4.64
C VAL A 24 -0.95 20.94 -3.74
N PHE A 25 -1.51 20.99 -2.54
CA PHE A 25 -1.45 19.90 -1.56
C PHE A 25 -2.59 18.88 -1.71
N MET A 26 -3.37 18.95 -2.79
CA MET A 26 -4.59 18.17 -2.99
C MET A 26 -4.56 17.35 -4.28
N GLY A 27 -5.33 16.26 -4.33
CA GLY A 27 -5.44 15.40 -5.52
C GLY A 27 -6.14 16.10 -6.70
N PRO A 28 -5.89 15.71 -7.96
CA PRO A 28 -6.46 16.37 -9.14
C PRO A 28 -8.01 16.33 -9.17
N GLY A 29 -8.62 17.41 -9.67
CA GLY A 29 -10.06 17.55 -9.88
C GLY A 29 -10.46 17.44 -11.36
N ALA A 30 -11.69 17.84 -11.69
CA ALA A 30 -12.23 17.73 -13.05
C ALA A 30 -11.67 18.81 -14.00
N SER A 31 -11.15 19.92 -13.46
CA SER A 31 -10.46 20.97 -14.21
C SER A 31 -9.03 21.19 -13.73
N VAL A 32 -8.23 21.94 -14.50
CA VAL A 32 -6.83 22.28 -14.15
C VAL A 32 -6.70 23.18 -12.92
N LEU A 33 -7.77 23.90 -12.56
CA LEU A 33 -7.83 24.75 -11.36
C LEU A 33 -8.54 24.05 -10.18
N GLU A 34 -9.23 22.95 -10.44
CA GLU A 34 -9.91 22.15 -9.43
C GLU A 34 -9.01 21.06 -8.87
N ARG A 35 -9.13 20.83 -7.57
CA ARG A 35 -8.58 19.65 -6.90
C ARG A 35 -9.75 18.91 -6.24
N ARG A 36 -9.49 17.79 -5.59
CA ARG A 36 -10.54 17.02 -4.91
C ARG A 36 -10.78 17.55 -3.50
N GLY A 37 -11.93 18.17 -3.27
CA GLY A 37 -12.42 18.50 -1.94
C GLY A 37 -12.73 17.26 -1.09
N GLY A 38 -12.89 17.47 0.21
CA GLY A 38 -13.25 16.42 1.18
C GLY A 38 -12.81 16.74 2.60
N LEU A 39 -13.21 15.88 3.53
CA LEU A 39 -12.80 15.93 4.92
C LEU A 39 -11.35 15.48 5.08
N TYR A 40 -10.64 16.15 5.98
CA TYR A 40 -9.44 15.56 6.58
C TYR A 40 -9.87 14.45 7.52
N TYR A 41 -9.21 13.30 7.39
CA TYR A 41 -9.51 12.20 8.28
C TYR A 41 -9.06 12.53 9.71
N SER A 42 -10.00 12.45 10.64
CA SER A 42 -9.72 12.23 12.06
C SER A 42 -10.83 11.33 12.65
N PRO A 43 -10.54 10.55 13.70
CA PRO A 43 -11.56 9.73 14.34
C PRO A 43 -12.75 10.60 14.79
N GLY A 44 -13.94 10.26 14.29
CA GLY A 44 -15.17 11.00 14.59
C GLY A 44 -15.38 12.29 13.78
N ALA A 45 -14.51 12.67 12.84
CA ALA A 45 -14.66 13.90 12.06
C ALA A 45 -16.04 14.01 11.38
N ALA A 46 -16.77 15.10 11.64
CA ALA A 46 -18.08 15.36 11.06
C ALA A 46 -19.12 14.25 11.31
N ASP A 47 -18.98 13.46 12.38
CA ASP A 47 -19.99 12.47 12.77
C ASP A 47 -21.31 13.15 13.15
N LEU A 48 -22.43 12.56 12.74
CA LEU A 48 -23.78 13.05 12.99
C LEU A 48 -24.46 12.19 14.06
N VAL A 49 -24.70 12.77 15.24
CA VAL A 49 -25.27 12.07 16.39
C VAL A 49 -26.55 12.76 16.84
N GLY A 50 -27.63 11.99 17.02
CA GLY A 50 -28.91 12.50 17.53
C GLY A 50 -28.77 13.01 18.96
N VAL A 51 -29.33 14.20 19.25
CA VAL A 51 -29.31 14.83 20.58
C VAL A 51 -30.70 15.12 21.13
N SER A 52 -31.71 15.25 20.27
CA SER A 52 -33.12 15.39 20.64
C SER A 52 -34.01 14.86 19.51
N ALA A 53 -35.33 14.84 19.72
CA ALA A 53 -36.31 14.25 18.80
C ALA A 53 -36.09 14.66 17.34
N LEU A 54 -35.87 15.94 17.05
CA LEU A 54 -35.61 16.45 15.70
C LEU A 54 -34.25 17.15 15.59
N GLN A 55 -33.31 16.86 16.51
CA GLN A 55 -31.99 17.51 16.50
C GLN A 55 -30.86 16.50 16.50
N ALA A 56 -29.83 16.81 15.73
CA ALA A 56 -28.57 16.09 15.73
C ALA A 56 -27.40 17.06 15.74
N THR A 57 -26.29 16.67 16.34
CA THR A 57 -25.04 17.41 16.31
C THR A 57 -24.10 16.84 15.28
N VAL A 58 -23.43 17.72 14.53
CA VAL A 58 -22.25 17.38 13.74
C VAL A 58 -21.02 17.75 14.56
N SER A 59 -20.14 16.77 14.80
CA SER A 59 -18.90 16.99 15.54
C SER A 59 -17.89 17.84 14.75
N SER A 60 -16.90 18.43 15.44
CA SER A 60 -15.84 19.25 14.82
C SER A 60 -15.09 18.53 13.68
N PHE A 61 -14.64 19.27 12.67
CA PHE A 61 -13.86 18.74 11.55
C PHE A 61 -13.08 19.82 10.81
N VAL A 62 -12.14 19.38 9.97
CA VAL A 62 -11.52 20.21 8.93
C VAL A 62 -11.90 19.63 7.57
N ALA A 63 -12.32 20.48 6.65
CA ALA A 63 -12.72 20.09 5.30
C ALA A 63 -12.08 21.01 4.27
N ILE A 64 -12.04 20.52 3.03
CA ILE A 64 -11.85 21.36 1.87
C ILE A 64 -13.12 21.27 1.02
N VAL A 65 -13.70 22.43 0.73
CA VAL A 65 -14.91 22.57 -0.07
C VAL A 65 -14.52 23.13 -1.43
N ASP A 66 -14.96 22.46 -2.49
CA ASP A 66 -14.75 22.93 -3.86
C ASP A 66 -15.64 24.14 -4.12
N GLY A 67 -15.06 25.28 -4.49
CA GLY A 67 -15.81 26.48 -4.85
C GLY A 67 -16.42 26.30 -6.24
N THR A 68 -17.68 25.84 -6.26
CA THR A 68 -18.41 25.54 -7.50
C THR A 68 -19.47 26.59 -7.84
N SER A 69 -19.57 27.67 -7.05
CA SER A 69 -20.44 28.81 -7.42
C SER A 69 -19.90 29.56 -8.63
N ASN A 70 -18.58 29.47 -8.88
CA ASN A 70 -17.93 29.97 -10.09
C ASN A 70 -16.62 29.20 -10.34
N ALA A 71 -16.24 29.00 -11.62
CA ALA A 71 -15.00 28.29 -11.99
C ALA A 71 -13.71 28.93 -11.44
N LEU A 72 -13.74 30.22 -11.11
CA LEU A 72 -12.63 30.97 -10.54
C LEU A 72 -12.66 31.05 -9.01
N GLN A 73 -13.71 30.53 -8.37
CA GLN A 73 -13.81 30.58 -6.92
C GLN A 73 -12.68 29.77 -6.28
N GLY A 74 -12.33 28.61 -6.86
CA GLY A 74 -11.29 27.74 -6.31
C GLY A 74 -11.69 27.14 -4.97
N GLN A 75 -10.80 26.42 -4.31
CA GLN A 75 -11.16 25.65 -3.12
C GLN A 75 -11.06 26.45 -1.82
N ILE A 76 -11.85 26.08 -0.82
CA ILE A 76 -11.85 26.72 0.52
C ILE A 76 -11.55 25.68 1.57
N VAL A 77 -10.57 25.97 2.42
CA VAL A 77 -10.36 25.22 3.67
C VAL A 77 -11.36 25.73 4.71
N VAL A 78 -12.17 24.82 5.25
CA VAL A 78 -13.16 25.09 6.29
C VAL A 78 -12.74 24.39 7.57
N VAL A 79 -12.76 25.12 8.67
CA VAL A 79 -12.51 24.60 10.02
C VAL A 79 -13.78 24.78 10.84
N VAL A 80 -14.30 23.68 11.37
CA VAL A 80 -15.39 23.65 12.35
C VAL A 80 -14.78 23.12 13.65
N ASP A 81 -14.60 23.99 14.64
CA ASP A 81 -13.82 23.71 15.86
C ASP A 81 -14.67 23.25 17.05
N ALA A 82 -16.00 23.26 16.91
CA ALA A 82 -16.94 22.80 17.92
C ALA A 82 -18.12 22.03 17.29
N ASN A 83 -18.90 21.33 18.13
CA ASN A 83 -20.08 20.62 17.67
C ASN A 83 -21.18 21.60 17.24
N GLU A 84 -21.72 21.42 16.05
CA GLU A 84 -22.81 22.21 15.49
C GLU A 84 -24.14 21.47 15.66
N THR A 85 -25.14 22.12 16.28
CA THR A 85 -26.46 21.53 16.47
C THR A 85 -27.40 21.91 15.34
N LEU A 86 -27.95 20.89 14.67
CA LEU A 86 -28.86 21.05 13.54
C LEU A 86 -30.28 20.65 13.95
N THR A 87 -31.26 21.49 13.60
CA THR A 87 -32.68 21.23 13.83
C THR A 87 -33.39 20.86 12.53
N PHE A 88 -33.88 19.63 12.44
CA PHE A 88 -34.66 19.13 11.30
C PHE A 88 -36.11 19.60 11.42
N ALA A 89 -36.72 19.94 10.28
CA ALA A 89 -38.15 20.19 10.23
C ALA A 89 -38.93 18.89 10.47
N ALA A 90 -40.12 18.98 11.06
CA ALA A 90 -41.02 17.83 11.22
C ALA A 90 -41.30 17.14 9.87
N GLY A 91 -41.61 15.85 9.91
CA GLY A 91 -41.87 15.03 8.72
C GLY A 91 -43.11 15.48 7.96
N GLU A 92 -43.09 15.31 6.63
CA GLU A 92 -44.26 15.63 5.80
C GLU A 92 -45.39 14.63 6.05
N PRO A 93 -46.67 15.01 6.03
CA PRO A 93 -47.75 14.11 6.41
C PRO A 93 -47.85 12.82 5.59
N ALA A 94 -47.54 12.88 4.29
CA ALA A 94 -47.81 11.81 3.34
C ALA A 94 -46.55 11.10 2.79
N VAL A 95 -45.36 11.69 2.95
CA VAL A 95 -44.15 11.24 2.26
C VAL A 95 -42.95 11.30 3.20
N ALA A 96 -42.20 10.20 3.27
CA ALA A 96 -40.88 10.22 3.89
C ALA A 96 -39.91 10.95 2.97
N ARG A 97 -39.12 11.88 3.50
CA ARG A 97 -38.19 12.70 2.71
C ARG A 97 -36.75 12.49 3.12
N THR A 98 -35.83 12.59 2.17
CA THR A 98 -34.40 12.56 2.45
C THR A 98 -33.86 13.99 2.52
N ASP A 99 -33.47 14.42 3.72
CA ASP A 99 -32.77 15.68 3.96
C ASP A 99 -31.25 15.46 3.82
N ARG A 100 -30.50 16.47 3.41
CA ARG A 100 -29.03 16.42 3.29
C ARG A 100 -28.37 17.33 4.30
N VAL A 101 -27.36 16.85 5.00
CA VAL A 101 -26.48 17.67 5.83
C VAL A 101 -25.23 17.97 5.03
N VAL A 102 -24.96 19.26 4.82
CA VAL A 102 -23.82 19.74 4.03
C VAL A 102 -23.04 20.78 4.81
N VAL A 103 -21.74 20.87 4.55
CA VAL A 103 -20.99 22.09 4.86
C VAL A 103 -20.97 22.95 3.61
N GLN A 104 -21.50 24.18 3.71
CA GLN A 104 -21.59 25.13 2.62
C GLN A 104 -20.69 26.32 2.88
N VAL A 105 -19.94 26.71 1.87
CA VAL A 105 -19.24 27.99 1.82
C VAL A 105 -20.07 28.97 1.00
N ARG A 106 -20.29 30.15 1.58
CA ARG A 106 -20.82 31.31 0.88
C ARG A 106 -19.70 32.30 0.64
N ASP A 107 -19.66 32.82 -0.56
CA ASP A 107 -18.66 33.78 -0.98
C ASP A 107 -19.33 34.77 -1.93
N THR A 108 -19.79 35.89 -1.36
CA THR A 108 -20.57 36.92 -2.07
C THR A 108 -19.95 37.38 -3.37
N THR A 109 -18.62 37.38 -3.47
CA THR A 109 -17.91 37.75 -4.69
C THR A 109 -18.22 36.82 -5.86
N TYR A 110 -18.54 35.55 -5.58
CA TYR A 110 -18.78 34.51 -6.58
C TYR A 110 -20.23 34.00 -6.61
N ASP A 111 -21.00 34.15 -5.52
CA ASP A 111 -22.37 33.62 -5.41
C ASP A 111 -23.46 34.68 -5.19
N ALA A 112 -23.08 35.97 -5.05
CA ALA A 112 -23.99 37.08 -4.77
C ALA A 112 -24.94 36.85 -3.56
N SER A 113 -24.58 35.97 -2.63
CA SER A 113 -25.44 35.57 -1.50
C SER A 113 -25.58 36.64 -0.41
N GLY A 114 -24.75 37.69 -0.44
CA GLY A 114 -24.65 38.72 0.59
C GLY A 114 -23.90 38.29 1.86
N ALA A 115 -23.38 37.06 1.91
CA ALA A 115 -22.51 36.56 2.97
C ALA A 115 -21.14 36.09 2.46
N THR A 116 -20.15 36.07 3.36
CA THR A 116 -18.83 35.45 3.16
C THR A 116 -18.48 34.65 4.40
N ASP A 117 -18.95 33.40 4.46
CA ASP A 117 -18.82 32.51 5.62
C ASP A 117 -18.87 31.02 5.23
N ALA A 118 -18.63 30.15 6.22
CA ALA A 118 -18.87 28.72 6.09
C ALA A 118 -19.87 28.28 7.18
N ARG A 119 -20.78 27.37 6.84
CA ARG A 119 -21.78 26.85 7.78
C ARG A 119 -22.17 25.41 7.48
N VAL A 120 -22.52 24.67 8.53
CA VAL A 120 -23.17 23.37 8.40
C VAL A 120 -24.67 23.60 8.33
N VAL A 121 -25.33 23.08 7.28
CA VAL A 121 -26.76 23.31 7.05
C VAL A 121 -27.48 22.06 6.59
N ILE A 122 -28.79 22.04 6.87
CA ILE A 122 -29.70 21.04 6.34
C ILE A 122 -30.30 21.58 5.03
N VAL A 123 -30.11 20.84 3.95
CA VAL A 123 -30.83 21.00 2.69
C VAL A 123 -32.04 20.08 2.77
N LYS A 124 -33.20 20.67 3.04
CA LYS A 124 -34.46 19.94 3.14
C LYS A 124 -34.78 19.25 1.81
N GLY A 125 -35.20 17.99 1.87
CA GLY A 125 -35.63 17.19 0.72
C GLY A 125 -36.94 17.70 0.10
N ASN A 126 -37.27 17.16 -1.06
CA ASN A 126 -38.50 17.49 -1.77
C ASN A 126 -39.73 17.02 -0.96
N THR A 127 -40.64 17.93 -0.65
CA THR A 127 -41.80 17.65 0.22
C THR A 127 -42.92 16.87 -0.47
N THR A 128 -42.88 16.76 -1.79
CA THR A 128 -43.88 16.07 -2.61
C THR A 128 -43.41 14.69 -3.04
N THR A 129 -42.14 14.55 -3.42
CA THR A 129 -41.59 13.27 -3.92
C THR A 129 -40.77 12.51 -2.89
N GLY A 130 -40.35 13.16 -1.80
CA GLY A 130 -39.47 12.58 -0.79
C GLY A 130 -38.00 12.50 -1.21
N ALA A 131 -37.68 12.83 -2.46
CA ALA A 131 -36.32 12.76 -2.97
C ALA A 131 -35.41 13.83 -2.32
N ALA A 132 -34.12 13.50 -2.21
CA ALA A 132 -33.12 14.48 -1.77
C ALA A 132 -32.98 15.60 -2.81
N ASN A 133 -33.01 16.84 -2.36
CA ASN A 133 -32.73 17.98 -3.24
C ASN A 133 -31.23 18.05 -3.62
N PRO A 134 -30.87 18.63 -4.77
CA PRO A 134 -29.47 18.76 -5.19
C PRO A 134 -28.60 19.41 -4.12
N VAL A 135 -27.34 18.98 -4.02
CA VAL A 135 -26.36 19.63 -3.16
C VAL A 135 -26.11 21.05 -3.70
N PRO A 136 -26.24 22.11 -2.89
CA PRO A 136 -25.97 23.47 -3.33
C PRO A 136 -24.54 23.65 -3.83
N ALA A 137 -24.33 24.63 -4.69
CA ALA A 137 -22.98 25.03 -5.09
C ALA A 137 -22.12 25.36 -3.86
N SER A 138 -20.81 25.19 -4.01
CA SER A 138 -19.80 25.40 -2.95
C SER A 138 -20.11 24.66 -1.66
N SER A 139 -20.56 23.41 -1.77
CA SER A 139 -20.91 22.58 -0.61
C SER A 139 -20.33 21.18 -0.71
N LEU A 140 -19.93 20.65 0.44
CA LEU A 140 -19.54 19.24 0.60
C LEU A 140 -20.66 18.49 1.32
N LEU A 141 -21.12 17.39 0.72
CA LEU A 141 -22.12 16.51 1.30
C LEU A 141 -21.51 15.68 2.43
N LEU A 142 -22.15 15.68 3.60
CA LEU A 142 -21.70 14.93 4.77
C LEU A 142 -22.63 13.73 5.02
N TRP A 143 -23.94 13.99 5.10
CA TRP A 143 -24.93 12.95 5.44
C TRP A 143 -26.20 13.09 4.62
N GLU A 144 -26.86 11.97 4.38
CA GLU A 144 -28.28 11.93 4.02
C GLU A 144 -29.06 11.40 5.22
N VAL A 145 -30.19 12.02 5.53
CA VAL A 145 -31.04 11.66 6.68
C VAL A 145 -32.47 11.48 6.19
N VAL A 146 -33.02 10.29 6.37
CA VAL A 146 -34.43 10.02 6.08
C VAL A 146 -35.29 10.54 7.23
N VAL A 147 -36.15 11.50 6.93
CA VAL A 147 -37.20 11.99 7.82
C VAL A 147 -38.50 11.26 7.48
N PRO A 148 -39.02 10.39 8.36
CA PRO A 148 -40.23 9.62 8.08
C PRO A 148 -41.47 10.51 7.89
N ALA A 149 -42.49 9.99 7.21
CA ALA A 149 -43.76 10.68 7.06
C ALA A 149 -44.40 10.94 8.44
N GLY A 150 -44.87 12.17 8.67
CA GLY A 150 -45.49 12.61 9.93
C GLY A 150 -44.57 12.61 11.15
N ALA A 151 -43.25 12.48 10.97
CA ALA A 151 -42.31 12.34 12.08
C ALA A 151 -42.25 13.59 12.97
N SER A 152 -42.52 13.40 14.27
CA SER A 152 -42.18 14.33 15.35
C SER A 152 -40.86 13.97 16.06
N ALA A 153 -40.24 12.85 15.67
CA ALA A 153 -38.93 12.40 16.12
C ALA A 153 -38.21 11.57 15.03
N ILE A 154 -36.88 11.60 15.02
CA ILE A 154 -36.00 10.87 14.09
C ILE A 154 -35.05 9.98 14.88
N THR A 155 -34.99 8.69 14.54
CA THR A 155 -33.98 7.77 15.08
C THR A 155 -32.70 7.86 14.24
N PHE A 156 -31.83 8.80 14.56
CA PHE A 156 -30.62 9.11 13.76
C PHE A 156 -29.64 7.95 13.58
N ALA A 157 -29.65 6.93 14.45
CA ALA A 157 -28.80 5.75 14.30
C ALA A 157 -29.12 4.94 13.03
N SER A 158 -30.39 4.85 12.64
CA SER A 158 -30.85 4.10 11.47
C SER A 158 -31.30 5.00 10.32
N ALA A 159 -31.60 6.27 10.57
CA ALA A 159 -32.08 7.20 9.57
C ALA A 159 -30.96 7.84 8.72
N ARG A 160 -29.70 7.81 9.20
CA ARG A 160 -28.58 8.48 8.53
C ARG A 160 -27.80 7.53 7.62
N VAL A 161 -27.36 8.06 6.49
CA VAL A 161 -26.45 7.40 5.54
C VAL A 161 -25.20 8.26 5.43
N ASP A 162 -24.04 7.64 5.65
CA ASP A 162 -22.75 8.31 5.52
C ASP A 162 -22.46 8.62 4.04
N ARG A 163 -22.23 9.88 3.75
CA ARG A 163 -21.87 10.38 2.41
C ARG A 163 -20.57 11.17 2.45
N ARG A 164 -19.87 11.17 3.59
CA ARG A 164 -18.62 11.89 3.77
C ARG A 164 -17.59 11.40 2.77
N GLN A 165 -16.97 12.34 2.08
CA GLN A 165 -15.85 12.09 1.19
C GLN A 165 -14.57 12.61 1.83
N TRP A 166 -13.52 11.80 1.85
CA TRP A 166 -12.21 12.18 2.38
C TRP A 166 -11.36 12.86 1.30
N THR A 167 -10.64 13.91 1.68
CA THR A 167 -9.66 14.54 0.79
C THR A 167 -8.44 13.63 0.62
N ALA A 168 -7.58 13.90 -0.37
CA ALA A 168 -6.35 13.13 -0.56
C ALA A 168 -5.41 13.38 0.63
N THR A 169 -4.65 12.37 1.05
CA THR A 169 -3.66 12.56 2.11
C THR A 169 -2.64 13.59 1.65
N PRO A 170 -2.46 14.70 2.38
CA PRO A 170 -1.53 15.73 2.00
C PRO A 170 -0.14 15.17 2.22
N LEU A 171 0.47 14.67 1.14
CA LEU A 171 1.86 14.25 1.10
C LEU A 171 2.15 12.93 1.82
N ARG A 172 3.27 12.33 1.41
CA ARG A 172 3.84 11.12 2.00
C ARG A 172 4.92 11.54 2.99
N ILE A 173 4.88 11.00 4.21
CA ILE A 173 5.84 11.35 5.26
C ILE A 173 7.09 10.46 5.12
N PRO A 174 8.29 11.02 4.89
CA PRO A 174 9.52 10.23 4.98
C PRO A 174 9.82 9.88 6.45
N VAL A 175 10.13 8.62 6.72
CA VAL A 175 10.51 8.12 8.05
C VAL A 175 11.81 7.32 7.95
N ASN A 176 12.68 7.44 8.94
CA ASN A 176 14.01 6.83 8.92
C ASN A 176 14.03 5.38 9.42
N SER A 177 13.03 4.94 10.21
CA SER A 177 13.07 3.63 10.88
C SER A 177 11.69 3.15 11.36
N GLN A 178 11.52 1.85 11.61
CA GLN A 178 10.19 1.24 11.88
C GLN A 178 9.61 1.81 13.17
N THR A 179 10.49 2.13 14.11
CA THR A 179 10.18 2.84 15.35
C THR A 179 9.54 4.20 15.07
N GLU A 180 10.12 5.00 14.18
CA GLU A 180 9.59 6.33 13.82
C GLU A 180 8.21 6.22 13.16
N ARG A 181 8.04 5.26 12.25
CA ARG A 181 6.73 4.97 11.67
C ARG A 181 5.69 4.56 12.72
N ASN A 182 6.05 3.65 13.62
CA ASN A 182 5.15 3.16 14.66
C ASN A 182 4.74 4.24 15.67
N ALA A 183 5.50 5.33 15.77
CA ALA A 183 5.15 6.48 16.58
C ALA A 183 4.13 7.42 15.90
N LEU A 184 3.87 7.26 14.60
CA LEU A 184 2.88 8.05 13.90
C LEU A 184 1.45 7.65 14.29
N PRO A 185 0.48 8.58 14.25
CA PRO A 185 -0.92 8.27 14.46
C PRO A 185 -1.44 7.22 13.47
N ASN A 186 -2.24 6.28 13.98
CA ASN A 186 -2.86 5.20 13.21
C ASN A 186 -4.06 5.70 12.38
N VAL A 187 -3.78 6.53 11.37
CA VAL A 187 -4.78 7.17 10.51
C VAL A 187 -4.96 6.38 9.21
N PRO A 188 -6.14 5.80 8.94
CA PRO A 188 -6.45 5.14 7.68
C PRO A 188 -6.11 6.01 6.46
N GLY A 189 -5.31 5.45 5.55
CA GLY A 189 -4.85 6.11 4.34
C GLY A 189 -3.52 6.84 4.47
N LEU A 190 -2.99 7.03 5.69
CA LEU A 190 -1.69 7.66 5.90
C LEU A 190 -0.59 6.88 5.18
N GLU A 191 0.14 7.56 4.29
CA GLU A 191 1.28 7.02 3.57
C GLU A 191 2.61 7.53 4.11
N VAL A 192 3.58 6.63 4.20
CA VAL A 192 4.97 6.94 4.57
C VAL A 192 5.94 6.39 3.55
N THR A 193 7.11 7.03 3.41
CA THR A 193 8.28 6.43 2.75
C THR A 193 9.27 5.99 3.81
N ARG A 194 9.56 4.69 3.85
CA ARG A 194 10.63 4.06 4.61
C ARG A 194 11.97 4.38 3.97
N LEU A 195 12.76 5.29 4.54
CA LEU A 195 14.07 5.65 3.97
C LEU A 195 15.12 4.54 4.15
N ASP A 196 14.95 3.68 5.16
CA ASP A 196 15.85 2.55 5.43
C ASP A 196 15.61 1.34 4.52
N THR A 197 14.39 1.12 4.06
CA THR A 197 14.05 -0.01 3.17
C THR A 197 13.73 0.42 1.73
N GLY A 198 13.45 1.70 1.51
CA GLY A 198 12.97 2.23 0.23
C GLY A 198 11.49 1.93 -0.04
N ASP A 199 10.76 1.41 0.95
CA ASP A 199 9.36 1.05 0.80
C ASP A 199 8.41 2.22 1.04
N VAL A 200 7.25 2.14 0.40
CA VAL A 200 6.09 2.96 0.63
C VAL A 200 5.11 2.12 1.41
N GLU A 201 4.75 2.60 2.60
CA GLU A 201 3.79 1.91 3.46
C GLU A 201 2.55 2.77 3.69
N GLN A 202 1.40 2.12 3.78
CA GLN A 202 0.12 2.75 4.07
C GLN A 202 -0.52 2.11 5.29
N TRP A 203 -1.04 2.93 6.21
CA TRP A 203 -1.84 2.44 7.33
C TRP A 203 -3.28 2.15 6.86
N TRP A 204 -3.69 0.89 6.92
CA TRP A 204 -5.05 0.48 6.57
C TRP A 204 -5.47 -0.80 7.27
N GLY A 205 -6.72 -0.85 7.74
CA GLY A 205 -7.28 -2.06 8.37
C GLY A 205 -6.54 -2.50 9.63
N GLY A 206 -6.02 -1.54 10.41
CA GLY A 206 -5.32 -1.82 11.68
C GLY A 206 -3.86 -2.25 11.54
N ALA A 207 -3.26 -2.16 10.35
CA ALA A 207 -1.87 -2.49 10.12
C ALA A 207 -1.24 -1.59 9.06
N TRP A 208 0.09 -1.46 9.13
CA TRP A 208 0.89 -0.89 8.04
C TRP A 208 1.09 -1.96 6.95
N ARG A 209 0.87 -1.56 5.70
CA ARG A 209 1.01 -2.43 4.52
C ARG A 209 1.95 -1.79 3.52
N VAL A 210 2.86 -2.56 2.94
CA VAL A 210 3.70 -2.09 1.83
C VAL A 210 2.84 -1.99 0.56
N ILE A 211 2.82 -0.83 -0.08
CA ILE A 211 2.05 -0.54 -1.30
C ILE A 211 2.94 -0.23 -2.53
N GLY A 212 4.25 -0.19 -2.33
CA GLY A 212 5.28 -0.10 -3.38
C GLY A 212 6.66 -0.01 -2.75
N GLY A 213 7.74 -0.46 -3.39
CA GLY A 213 9.08 -0.43 -2.79
C GLY A 213 10.03 -1.52 -3.27
N ALA A 214 11.29 -1.44 -2.82
CA ALA A 214 12.32 -2.44 -3.17
C ALA A 214 11.97 -3.84 -2.63
N SER A 215 11.21 -3.95 -1.53
CA SER A 215 10.72 -5.23 -1.02
C SER A 215 9.33 -5.60 -1.55
N SER A 216 8.69 -4.76 -2.38
CA SER A 216 7.36 -5.02 -2.93
C SER A 216 7.39 -5.85 -4.22
N SER A 217 8.56 -6.00 -4.84
CA SER A 217 8.75 -7.06 -5.82
C SER A 217 8.87 -8.35 -5.00
N GLY A 218 7.89 -9.25 -5.06
CA GLY A 218 8.00 -10.59 -4.46
C GLY A 218 9.18 -11.42 -5.00
N VAL A 219 10.11 -10.81 -5.72
CA VAL A 219 11.27 -11.41 -6.36
C VAL A 219 12.51 -11.20 -5.48
N LEU A 220 13.09 -12.28 -5.00
CA LEU A 220 14.38 -12.30 -4.28
C LEU A 220 15.47 -12.76 -5.25
N ILE A 221 16.62 -12.08 -5.29
CA ILE A 221 17.72 -12.42 -6.21
C ILE A 221 19.04 -12.44 -5.45
N ALA A 222 19.86 -13.46 -5.71
CA ALA A 222 21.28 -13.45 -5.38
C ALA A 222 22.12 -13.82 -6.61
N ARG A 223 23.16 -13.03 -6.89
CA ARG A 223 24.14 -13.26 -7.97
C ARG A 223 25.51 -13.45 -7.34
N LYS A 224 26.20 -14.49 -7.78
CA LYS A 224 27.57 -14.77 -7.38
C LYS A 224 28.53 -13.79 -8.06
N THR A 225 29.32 -13.06 -7.26
CA THR A 225 30.25 -12.02 -7.76
C THR A 225 31.68 -12.51 -7.98
N VAL A 226 32.09 -13.63 -7.38
CA VAL A 226 33.44 -14.20 -7.51
C VAL A 226 33.38 -15.72 -7.65
N ASN A 227 34.36 -16.31 -8.33
CA ASN A 227 34.53 -17.76 -8.37
C ASN A 227 34.81 -18.31 -6.97
N THR A 228 34.30 -19.49 -6.67
CA THR A 228 34.65 -20.22 -5.45
C THR A 228 35.11 -21.61 -5.83
N ASP A 229 36.30 -21.96 -5.35
CA ASP A 229 36.97 -23.22 -5.60
C ASP A 229 36.90 -24.12 -4.38
N ARG A 230 36.78 -25.43 -4.62
CA ARG A 230 36.89 -26.47 -3.59
C ARG A 230 37.73 -27.62 -4.14
N THR A 231 38.70 -28.07 -3.33
CA THR A 231 39.63 -29.14 -3.66
C THR A 231 39.77 -30.07 -2.48
N ASN A 232 39.91 -31.36 -2.77
CA ASN A 232 40.05 -32.43 -1.79
C ASN A 232 39.01 -32.41 -0.66
N THR A 233 37.75 -32.11 -0.97
CA THR A 233 36.69 -32.06 0.05
C THR A 233 35.35 -32.56 -0.44
N THR A 234 34.80 -33.47 0.33
CA THR A 234 33.45 -34.01 0.19
C THR A 234 32.45 -33.26 1.07
N THR A 235 32.88 -32.36 1.94
CA THR A 235 31.98 -31.70 2.89
C THR A 235 31.16 -30.62 2.20
N LEU A 236 29.85 -30.84 2.09
CA LEU A 236 28.92 -29.83 1.56
C LEU A 236 28.99 -28.56 2.41
N THR A 237 29.37 -27.46 1.75
CA THR A 237 29.52 -26.16 2.40
C THR A 237 28.71 -25.11 1.66
N ALA A 238 28.15 -24.15 2.39
CA ALA A 238 27.40 -23.02 1.83
C ALA A 238 28.23 -22.28 0.77
N ASP A 239 27.59 -21.90 -0.33
CA ASP A 239 28.19 -20.92 -1.23
C ASP A 239 28.14 -19.53 -0.58
N PRO A 240 29.23 -18.73 -0.62
CA PRO A 240 29.27 -17.45 0.07
C PRO A 240 28.30 -16.40 -0.50
N HIS A 241 27.81 -16.56 -1.74
CA HIS A 241 27.03 -15.53 -2.42
C HIS A 241 25.61 -15.96 -2.81
N LEU A 242 25.32 -17.27 -2.80
CA LEU A 242 24.04 -17.81 -3.26
C LEU A 242 23.14 -18.12 -2.05
N SER A 243 22.63 -17.06 -1.44
CA SER A 243 21.72 -17.11 -0.31
C SER A 243 20.68 -15.99 -0.38
N VAL A 244 19.42 -16.30 -0.07
CA VAL A 244 18.34 -15.31 0.08
C VAL A 244 17.53 -15.60 1.34
N ASN A 245 16.96 -14.56 1.97
CA ASN A 245 16.10 -14.73 3.14
C ASN A 245 14.65 -14.93 2.73
N LEU A 246 14.05 -16.04 3.16
CA LEU A 246 12.65 -16.35 2.94
C LEU A 246 11.79 -15.86 4.11
N ALA A 247 10.60 -15.34 3.79
CA ALA A 247 9.60 -14.99 4.79
C ALA A 247 8.86 -16.24 5.29
N ALA A 248 8.40 -16.21 6.54
CA ALA A 248 7.54 -17.24 7.10
C ALA A 248 6.19 -17.34 6.36
N ASN A 249 5.54 -18.50 6.43
CA ASN A 249 4.21 -18.77 5.89
C ASN A 249 4.05 -18.32 4.42
N SER A 250 5.07 -18.58 3.60
CA SER A 250 5.15 -18.12 2.21
C SER A 250 5.62 -19.23 1.31
N SER A 251 5.12 -19.25 0.07
CA SER A 251 5.57 -20.16 -0.98
C SER A 251 6.31 -19.38 -2.06
N TYR A 252 7.32 -19.98 -2.68
CA TYR A 252 8.16 -19.35 -3.69
C TYR A 252 8.42 -20.29 -4.87
N LEU A 253 8.40 -19.76 -6.08
CA LEU A 253 8.98 -20.39 -7.26
C LEU A 253 10.49 -20.14 -7.26
N LEU A 254 11.30 -21.17 -7.46
CA LEU A 254 12.76 -21.10 -7.59
C LEU A 254 13.19 -21.24 -9.06
N ASP A 255 14.07 -20.34 -9.52
CA ASP A 255 14.86 -20.47 -10.75
C ASP A 255 16.32 -20.13 -10.46
N MET A 256 17.25 -21.01 -10.82
CA MET A 256 18.66 -20.86 -10.52
C MET A 256 19.54 -21.41 -11.64
N LEU A 257 20.63 -20.70 -11.93
CA LEU A 257 21.71 -21.10 -12.83
C LEU A 257 23.01 -21.25 -12.03
N VAL A 258 23.62 -22.42 -12.11
CA VAL A 258 24.97 -22.66 -11.58
C VAL A 258 25.91 -22.93 -12.74
N LEU A 259 26.91 -22.06 -12.90
CA LEU A 259 28.00 -22.24 -13.84
C LEU A 259 29.15 -22.93 -13.10
N MET A 260 29.44 -24.17 -13.47
CA MET A 260 30.41 -25.00 -12.74
C MET A 260 31.50 -25.59 -13.64
N ALA A 261 32.64 -25.90 -13.04
CA ALA A 261 33.72 -26.67 -13.66
C ALA A 261 34.20 -27.74 -12.67
N SER A 262 34.24 -29.01 -13.10
CA SER A 262 34.76 -30.12 -12.29
C SER A 262 35.23 -31.27 -13.19
N GLY A 263 36.33 -31.92 -12.80
CA GLY A 263 36.80 -33.14 -13.45
C GLY A 263 35.95 -34.39 -13.11
N ALA A 264 36.18 -35.50 -13.81
CA ALA A 264 35.43 -36.74 -13.66
C ALA A 264 35.58 -37.33 -12.26
N THR A 265 36.83 -37.44 -11.80
CA THR A 265 37.13 -37.96 -10.48
C THR A 265 36.51 -37.12 -9.36
N PRO A 266 36.74 -35.78 -9.27
CA PRO A 266 36.13 -34.99 -8.20
C PRO A 266 34.61 -34.93 -8.31
N GLY A 267 34.04 -34.87 -9.51
CA GLY A 267 32.60 -34.76 -9.71
C GLY A 267 32.00 -33.53 -9.05
N PHE A 268 30.68 -33.50 -8.89
CA PHE A 268 30.01 -32.39 -8.22
C PHE A 268 28.80 -32.92 -7.45
N ARG A 269 28.59 -32.40 -6.24
CA ARG A 269 27.35 -32.64 -5.49
C ARG A 269 26.83 -31.36 -4.89
N GLN A 270 25.52 -31.33 -4.66
CA GLN A 270 24.80 -30.13 -4.26
C GLN A 270 23.63 -30.44 -3.35
N GLY A 271 23.16 -29.41 -2.67
CA GLY A 271 21.95 -29.42 -1.89
C GLY A 271 21.69 -28.05 -1.27
N TRP A 272 20.88 -28.04 -0.22
CA TRP A 272 20.39 -26.79 0.38
C TRP A 272 20.58 -26.77 1.89
N ILE A 273 20.85 -25.59 2.43
CA ILE A 273 20.57 -25.23 3.81
C ILE A 273 19.22 -24.50 3.78
N VAL A 274 18.28 -24.94 4.60
CA VAL A 274 16.92 -24.40 4.63
C VAL A 274 16.52 -24.05 6.07
N PRO A 275 15.63 -23.05 6.25
CA PRO A 275 15.00 -22.80 7.54
C PRO A 275 14.20 -24.01 8.02
N ALA A 276 13.97 -24.08 9.34
CA ALA A 276 13.17 -25.14 9.93
C ALA A 276 11.73 -25.11 9.39
N GLY A 277 11.22 -26.28 9.01
CA GLY A 277 9.86 -26.41 8.48
C GLY A 277 9.69 -26.01 7.01
N VAL A 278 10.78 -25.85 6.25
CA VAL A 278 10.70 -25.74 4.79
C VAL A 278 10.39 -27.11 4.17
N THR A 279 9.46 -27.12 3.22
CA THR A 279 9.12 -28.26 2.36
C THR A 279 9.16 -27.87 0.88
N GLY A 280 9.03 -28.87 0.00
CA GLY A 280 8.96 -28.68 -1.44
C GLY A 280 10.01 -29.49 -2.20
N THR A 281 9.88 -29.48 -3.52
CA THR A 281 10.71 -30.27 -4.44
C THR A 281 11.41 -29.35 -5.42
N TRP A 282 12.64 -29.71 -5.77
CA TRP A 282 13.45 -29.07 -6.80
C TRP A 282 13.94 -30.09 -7.82
N ALA A 283 13.99 -29.65 -9.06
CA ALA A 283 14.57 -30.36 -10.18
C ALA A 283 15.95 -29.76 -10.48
N SER A 284 16.89 -30.62 -10.81
CA SER A 284 18.24 -30.26 -11.17
C SER A 284 18.56 -30.82 -12.54
N ARG A 285 18.66 -29.94 -13.51
CA ARG A 285 18.91 -30.26 -14.91
C ARG A 285 20.37 -29.94 -15.27
N HIS A 286 21.10 -30.95 -15.73
CA HIS A 286 22.53 -30.85 -15.99
C HIS A 286 22.85 -30.80 -17.48
N VAL A 287 23.56 -29.75 -17.90
CA VAL A 287 24.08 -29.61 -19.26
C VAL A 287 25.58 -29.48 -19.22
N VAL A 288 26.22 -30.36 -19.96
CA VAL A 288 27.65 -30.51 -20.01
C VAL A 288 28.15 -30.07 -21.37
N ALA A 289 29.12 -29.15 -21.39
CA ALA A 289 29.53 -28.45 -22.60
C ALA A 289 30.08 -29.34 -23.73
N SER A 290 30.43 -30.60 -23.48
CA SER A 290 30.93 -31.54 -24.50
C SER A 290 29.97 -32.67 -24.88
N THR A 291 28.89 -32.91 -24.11
CA THR A 291 28.01 -34.08 -24.27
C THR A 291 26.51 -33.73 -24.29
N GLY A 292 26.15 -32.48 -24.05
CA GLY A 292 24.76 -32.03 -24.04
C GLY A 292 24.06 -32.31 -22.72
N PHE A 293 22.78 -32.63 -22.77
CA PHE A 293 21.99 -32.95 -21.58
C PHE A 293 22.39 -34.31 -21.01
N THR A 294 22.82 -34.34 -19.75
CA THR A 294 23.34 -35.55 -19.11
C THR A 294 22.40 -36.16 -18.07
N GLY A 295 21.27 -35.50 -17.78
CA GLY A 295 20.25 -36.01 -16.87
C GLY A 295 19.55 -34.93 -16.05
N GLU A 296 18.44 -35.34 -15.44
CA GLU A 296 17.64 -34.53 -14.52
C GLU A 296 17.38 -35.35 -13.26
N ALA A 297 17.53 -34.71 -12.09
CA ALA A 297 17.29 -35.31 -10.79
C ALA A 297 16.27 -34.47 -10.02
N PHE A 298 15.37 -35.15 -9.31
CA PHE A 298 14.39 -34.53 -8.43
C PHE A 298 14.78 -34.82 -6.98
N ALA A 299 14.66 -33.82 -6.13
CA ALA A 299 14.97 -33.94 -4.71
C ALA A 299 14.11 -32.99 -3.88
N ASP A 300 13.93 -33.32 -2.61
CA ASP A 300 13.26 -32.44 -1.66
C ASP A 300 14.26 -31.49 -1.00
N PHE A 301 13.75 -30.35 -0.53
CA PHE A 301 14.54 -29.41 0.25
C PHE A 301 14.93 -30.01 1.62
N GLY A 302 16.20 -29.83 2.02
CA GLY A 302 16.68 -30.15 3.37
C GLY A 302 17.02 -31.63 3.66
N THR A 303 16.55 -32.58 2.86
CA THR A 303 16.70 -34.03 3.13
C THR A 303 17.66 -34.74 2.17
N THR A 304 17.78 -34.27 0.93
CA THR A 304 18.46 -35.01 -0.14
C THR A 304 19.58 -34.19 -0.79
N THR A 305 20.68 -34.86 -1.13
CA THR A 305 21.78 -34.30 -1.93
C THR A 305 21.72 -34.87 -3.34
N VAL A 306 21.89 -34.03 -4.36
CA VAL A 306 21.97 -34.47 -5.75
C VAL A 306 23.42 -34.55 -6.19
N VAL A 307 23.78 -35.68 -6.80
CA VAL A 307 25.10 -35.90 -7.41
C VAL A 307 25.02 -35.61 -8.90
N VAL A 308 26.02 -34.90 -9.39
CA VAL A 308 26.19 -34.54 -10.79
C VAL A 308 27.46 -35.22 -11.28
N PRO A 309 27.38 -36.04 -12.35
CA PRO A 309 28.56 -36.69 -12.90
C PRO A 309 29.64 -35.66 -13.27
N GLY A 310 30.88 -35.94 -12.86
CA GLY A 310 32.04 -35.13 -13.25
C GLY A 310 32.41 -35.30 -14.72
N GLN A 311 33.20 -34.38 -15.27
CA GLN A 311 33.60 -34.40 -16.67
C GLN A 311 34.96 -35.04 -16.91
N GLY A 312 35.02 -36.02 -17.82
CA GLY A 312 36.24 -36.77 -18.17
C GLY A 312 37.37 -35.92 -18.75
N THR A 313 37.10 -34.68 -19.16
CA THR A 313 38.09 -33.75 -19.71
C THR A 313 38.18 -32.46 -18.87
N PRO A 314 39.39 -31.89 -18.69
CA PRO A 314 39.53 -30.66 -17.93
C PRO A 314 38.90 -29.49 -18.70
N SER A 315 37.91 -28.86 -18.06
CA SER A 315 37.46 -27.49 -18.33
C SER A 315 36.79 -27.20 -19.68
N PRO A 316 35.51 -27.58 -19.82
CA PRO A 316 34.54 -26.60 -20.29
C PRO A 316 33.47 -26.29 -19.24
N ILE A 317 32.99 -25.04 -19.25
CA ILE A 317 31.96 -24.54 -18.32
C ILE A 317 30.69 -25.36 -18.53
N SER A 318 30.23 -26.04 -17.48
CA SER A 318 28.95 -26.75 -17.48
C SER A 318 27.90 -25.90 -16.79
N SER A 319 26.63 -26.03 -17.20
CA SER A 319 25.51 -25.34 -16.56
C SER A 319 24.59 -26.33 -15.87
N ILE A 320 24.17 -25.95 -14.66
CA ILE A 320 23.09 -26.63 -13.94
C ILE A 320 21.94 -25.64 -13.84
N ARG A 321 20.78 -26.04 -14.32
CA ARG A 321 19.52 -25.31 -14.12
C ARG A 321 18.75 -25.97 -13.00
N ILE A 322 18.42 -25.20 -11.98
CA ILE A 322 17.60 -25.67 -10.86
C ILE A 322 16.29 -24.91 -10.86
N SER A 323 15.19 -25.64 -10.83
CA SER A 323 13.85 -25.09 -10.69
C SER A 323 13.09 -25.83 -9.60
N GLY A 324 12.11 -25.19 -8.96
CA GLY A 324 11.33 -25.85 -7.93
C GLY A 324 10.34 -24.94 -7.23
N VAL A 325 9.65 -25.51 -6.24
CA VAL A 325 8.77 -24.76 -5.35
C VAL A 325 9.25 -24.95 -3.92
N VAL A 326 9.42 -23.85 -3.20
CA VAL A 326 9.81 -23.82 -1.80
C VAL A 326 8.62 -23.34 -0.98
N THR A 327 8.18 -24.13 -0.01
CA THR A 327 7.12 -23.76 0.93
C THR A 327 7.73 -23.56 2.31
N VAL A 328 7.54 -22.38 2.89
CA VAL A 328 8.12 -22.01 4.19
C VAL A 328 7.06 -22.06 5.27
N GLY A 329 7.32 -22.85 6.31
CA GLY A 329 6.50 -22.87 7.52
C GLY A 329 6.64 -21.61 8.38
N ALA A 330 6.42 -21.74 9.69
CA ALA A 330 6.37 -20.59 10.60
C ALA A 330 7.73 -19.89 10.84
N THR A 331 8.85 -20.52 10.47
CA THR A 331 10.20 -19.99 10.75
C THR A 331 10.81 -19.41 9.47
N ALA A 332 10.95 -18.08 9.44
CA ALA A 332 11.69 -17.37 8.39
C ALA A 332 13.19 -17.67 8.48
N GLY A 333 13.92 -17.49 7.37
CA GLY A 333 15.38 -17.64 7.39
C GLY A 333 16.00 -17.83 6.01
N PRO A 334 17.32 -18.09 5.96
CA PRO A 334 18.05 -18.17 4.70
C PRO A 334 17.81 -19.50 3.97
N LEU A 335 17.50 -19.41 2.68
CA LEU A 335 17.72 -20.50 1.73
C LEU A 335 19.10 -20.33 1.12
N THR A 336 20.01 -21.24 1.43
CA THR A 336 21.41 -21.16 0.97
C THR A 336 21.77 -22.38 0.14
N TYR A 337 22.29 -22.13 -1.06
CA TYR A 337 22.83 -23.19 -1.91
C TYR A 337 24.16 -23.71 -1.32
N ARG A 338 24.34 -25.03 -1.27
CA ARG A 338 25.59 -25.67 -0.84
C ARG A 338 26.05 -26.70 -1.85
N TRP A 339 27.36 -26.86 -1.95
CA TRP A 339 27.98 -27.76 -2.93
C TRP A 339 29.31 -28.32 -2.42
N ALA A 340 29.87 -29.32 -3.09
CA ALA A 340 31.19 -29.89 -2.82
C ALA A 340 31.61 -30.80 -3.98
N GLN A 341 32.81 -31.37 -3.88
CA GLN A 341 33.18 -32.49 -4.75
C GLN A 341 32.35 -33.71 -4.38
N ASN A 342 31.99 -34.52 -5.36
CA ASN A 342 31.36 -35.81 -5.11
C ASN A 342 32.37 -36.77 -4.46
N THR A 343 33.59 -36.81 -5.01
CA THR A 343 34.72 -37.58 -4.50
C THR A 343 35.86 -36.63 -4.17
N ALA A 344 36.50 -36.79 -3.02
CA ALA A 344 37.69 -36.00 -2.69
C ALA A 344 38.85 -36.36 -3.63
N GLY A 345 39.56 -35.37 -4.15
CA GLY A 345 40.76 -35.57 -4.95
C GLY A 345 41.50 -34.28 -5.26
N SER A 346 42.59 -34.40 -6.02
CA SER A 346 43.46 -33.27 -6.37
C SER A 346 42.88 -32.33 -7.43
N GLY A 347 41.88 -32.76 -8.20
CA GLY A 347 41.20 -31.91 -9.18
C GLY A 347 40.36 -30.84 -8.47
N THR A 348 40.40 -29.60 -8.94
CA THR A 348 39.60 -28.49 -8.40
C THR A 348 38.18 -28.50 -8.97
N THR A 349 37.20 -28.20 -8.11
CA THR A 349 35.81 -27.96 -8.48
C THR A 349 35.47 -26.50 -8.23
N THR A 350 34.95 -25.81 -9.24
CA THR A 350 34.68 -24.36 -9.21
C THR A 350 33.21 -24.08 -9.48
N VAL A 351 32.59 -23.23 -8.68
CA VAL A 351 31.36 -22.51 -9.04
C VAL A 351 31.72 -21.08 -9.40
N ARG A 352 31.35 -20.65 -10.61
CA ARG A 352 31.80 -19.38 -11.19
C ARG A 352 30.90 -18.21 -10.82
N ALA A 353 31.50 -17.02 -10.85
CA ALA A 353 30.76 -15.76 -10.91
C ALA A 353 29.67 -15.82 -11.99
N ASP A 354 28.61 -15.06 -11.79
CA ASP A 354 27.41 -14.99 -12.64
C ASP A 354 26.47 -16.19 -12.56
N SER A 355 26.79 -17.19 -11.73
CA SER A 355 25.76 -18.06 -11.18
C SER A 355 24.75 -17.22 -10.40
N TYR A 356 23.45 -17.52 -10.52
CA TYR A 356 22.40 -16.74 -9.87
C TYR A 356 21.31 -17.65 -9.32
N MET A 357 20.60 -17.17 -8.31
CA MET A 357 19.32 -17.68 -7.83
C MET A 357 18.28 -16.56 -7.82
N ARG A 358 17.09 -16.87 -8.30
CA ARG A 358 15.91 -16.00 -8.31
C ARG A 358 14.76 -16.77 -7.67
N LEU A 359 14.08 -16.14 -6.71
CA LEU A 359 12.85 -16.66 -6.16
C LEU A 359 11.73 -15.66 -6.38
N GLU A 360 10.53 -16.15 -6.67
CA GLU A 360 9.34 -15.32 -6.82
C GLU A 360 8.26 -15.83 -5.87
N LYS A 361 7.78 -14.95 -4.99
CA LYS A 361 6.76 -15.28 -4.01
C LYS A 361 5.44 -15.58 -4.75
N LEU A 362 4.88 -16.74 -4.47
CA LEU A 362 3.58 -17.16 -4.94
C LEU A 362 2.48 -16.52 -4.09
N PRO A 363 1.32 -16.20 -4.70
CA PRO A 363 0.19 -15.57 -4.03
C PRO A 363 -0.41 -16.44 -2.91
#